data_AF-A0A724WUT1-F1
#
_entry.id   AF-A0A724WUT1-F1
#
_cell.length_a   1.000
_cell.length_b   1.000
_cell.length_c   1.000
_cell.angle_alpha   90.00
_cell.angle_beta   90.00
_cell.angle_gamma   90.00
#
_symmetry.space_group_name_H-M   'P 1'
#
loop_
_entity.id
_entity.type
_entity.pdbx_description
1 polymer ?
#
loop_
_entity_poly.entity_id
_entity_poly.type
_entity_poly.pdbx_seq_one_letter_code
_entity_poly.pdbx_strand_id
1 'polypeptide(L)'
;MEHVHTQTKALATLYEEMHQKTQTGMWVMLAAFLALSNTLEKPIYAMIVPLLYFGYDMFVQRKRFALVAEYTSETSARRLYHVHVLIGILQYGALAGLIVWAVDRPNTSFLIGLVIVVIPFYWICRKTLEFVSRKIDPTYVTEKEIHQAR
;
A
#
# COMPACT_ATOMS: atom_id res chain seq x y z
N MET A 1 4.56 15.70 29.49
CA MET A 1 3.34 15.31 28.76
C MET A 1 3.18 16.06 27.44
N GLU A 2 3.69 17.29 27.31
CA GLU A 2 3.62 18.11 26.09
C GLU A 2 4.44 17.56 24.89
N HIS A 3 5.60 16.93 25.17
CA HIS A 3 6.42 16.27 24.14
C HIS A 3 5.76 15.06 23.47
N VAL A 4 4.96 14.28 24.21
CA VAL A 4 4.25 13.11 23.68
C VAL A 4 3.12 13.53 22.73
N HIS A 5 2.50 14.69 23.01
CA HIS A 5 1.37 15.21 22.24
C HIS A 5 1.81 15.91 20.93
N THR A 6 2.98 16.56 20.94
CA THR A 6 3.61 17.12 19.74
C THR A 6 4.18 16.04 18.83
N GLN A 7 4.73 14.95 19.40
CA GLN A 7 5.15 13.76 18.64
C GLN A 7 3.98 13.10 17.90
N THR A 8 2.81 12.97 18.52
CA THR A 8 1.63 12.37 17.88
C THR A 8 1.08 13.20 16.72
N LYS A 9 1.11 14.54 16.81
CA LYS A 9 0.66 15.43 15.72
C LYS A 9 1.58 15.40 14.49
N ALA A 10 2.90 15.50 14.68
CA ALA A 10 3.84 15.47 13.55
C ALA A 10 3.83 14.11 12.84
N LEU A 11 3.77 13.01 13.61
CA LEU A 11 3.65 11.66 13.05
C LEU A 11 2.31 11.48 12.32
N ALA A 12 1.22 12.03 12.85
CA ALA A 12 -0.11 11.98 12.22
C ALA A 12 -0.18 12.75 10.90
N THR A 13 0.34 13.98 10.85
CA THR A 13 0.35 14.79 9.63
C THR A 13 1.20 14.15 8.53
N LEU A 14 2.35 13.58 8.90
CA LEU A 14 3.21 12.84 7.97
C LEU A 14 2.50 11.58 7.44
N TYR A 15 1.76 10.88 8.31
CA TYR A 15 0.99 9.71 7.94
C TYR A 15 -0.17 10.04 6.98
N GLU A 16 -0.86 11.15 7.22
CA GLU A 16 -2.01 11.62 6.42
C GLU A 16 -1.57 12.08 5.03
N GLU A 17 -0.49 12.86 4.94
CA GLU A 17 0.06 13.32 3.67
C GLU A 17 0.58 12.15 2.81
N MET A 18 1.23 11.16 3.43
CA MET A 18 1.69 9.98 2.72
C MET A 18 0.53 9.05 2.33
N HIS A 19 -0.49 8.91 3.18
CA HIS A 19 -1.66 8.09 2.86
C HIS A 19 -2.43 8.62 1.65
N GLN A 20 -2.69 9.92 1.62
CA GLN A 20 -3.42 10.55 0.54
C GLN A 20 -2.67 10.45 -0.80
N LYS A 21 -1.34 10.61 -0.77
CA LYS A 21 -0.46 10.38 -1.93
C LYS A 21 -0.49 8.92 -2.40
N THR A 22 -0.55 7.97 -1.48
CA THR A 22 -0.56 6.52 -1.80
C THR A 22 -1.91 6.07 -2.37
N GLN A 23 -3.04 6.54 -1.83
CA GLN A 23 -4.36 6.22 -2.41
C GLN A 23 -4.55 6.82 -3.81
N THR A 24 -4.20 8.10 -3.98
CA THR A 24 -4.30 8.78 -5.28
C THR A 24 -3.38 8.11 -6.30
N GLY A 25 -2.15 7.78 -5.89
CA GLY A 25 -1.17 7.08 -6.72
C GLY A 25 -1.67 5.71 -7.21
N MET A 26 -2.38 4.96 -6.36
CA MET A 26 -2.93 3.65 -6.71
C MET A 26 -4.00 3.75 -7.81
N TRP A 27 -4.90 4.72 -7.71
CA TRP A 27 -5.92 4.95 -8.75
C TRP A 27 -5.31 5.43 -10.06
N VAL A 28 -4.31 6.32 -10.00
CA VAL A 28 -3.54 6.77 -11.17
C VAL A 28 -2.82 5.60 -11.84
N MET A 29 -2.18 4.73 -11.05
CA MET A 29 -1.51 3.53 -11.54
C MET A 29 -2.50 2.57 -12.22
N LEU A 30 -3.67 2.34 -11.61
CA LEU A 30 -4.70 1.48 -12.21
C LEU A 30 -5.23 2.07 -13.53
N ALA A 31 -5.49 3.38 -13.57
CA ALA A 31 -5.93 4.06 -14.79
C ALA A 31 -4.86 3.98 -15.90
N ALA A 32 -3.60 4.21 -15.56
CA ALA A 32 -2.48 4.09 -16.49
C ALA A 32 -2.33 2.66 -17.02
N PHE A 33 -2.45 1.64 -16.14
CA PHE A 33 -2.46 0.24 -16.53
C PHE A 33 -3.58 -0.06 -17.54
N LEU A 34 -4.81 0.35 -17.24
CA LEU A 34 -5.96 0.13 -18.13
C LEU A 34 -5.83 0.87 -19.47
N ALA A 35 -5.25 2.08 -19.48
CA ALA A 35 -5.01 2.81 -20.72
C ALA A 35 -3.94 2.13 -21.58
N LEU A 36 -2.83 1.69 -20.97
CA LEU A 36 -1.76 0.96 -21.65
C LEU A 36 -2.21 -0.43 -22.12
N SER A 37 -3.01 -1.15 -21.32
CA SER A 37 -3.49 -2.48 -21.70
C SER A 37 -4.45 -2.44 -22.90
N ASN A 38 -5.13 -1.32 -23.13
CA ASN A 38 -6.01 -1.11 -24.28
C ASN A 38 -5.28 -0.66 -25.55
N THR A 39 -4.07 -0.10 -25.42
CA THR A 39 -3.33 0.48 -26.55
C THR A 39 -2.20 -0.42 -27.03
N LEU A 40 -1.69 -1.30 -26.18
CA LEU A 40 -0.63 -2.24 -26.50
C LEU A 40 -1.18 -3.51 -27.16
N GLU A 41 -0.49 -3.99 -28.20
CA GLU A 41 -0.82 -5.28 -28.85
C GLU A 41 -0.79 -6.47 -27.89
N LYS A 42 0.07 -6.39 -26.85
CA LYS A 42 0.14 -7.38 -25.78
C LYS A 42 -0.14 -6.70 -24.44
N PRO A 43 -1.34 -6.90 -23.86
CA PRO A 43 -1.75 -6.29 -22.59
C PRO A 43 -0.79 -6.59 -21.43
N ILE A 44 -0.07 -7.72 -21.47
CA ILE A 44 0.91 -8.09 -20.43
C ILE A 44 2.05 -7.09 -20.28
N TYR A 45 2.41 -6.34 -21.33
CA TYR A 45 3.44 -5.30 -21.23
C TYR A 45 2.99 -4.11 -20.37
N ALA A 46 1.68 -3.90 -20.19
CA ALA A 46 1.17 -2.91 -19.25
C ALA A 46 1.51 -3.24 -17.78
N MET A 47 1.93 -4.48 -17.49
CA MET A 47 2.44 -4.89 -16.16
C MET A 47 3.66 -4.09 -15.70
N ILE A 48 4.36 -3.40 -16.61
CA ILE A 48 5.41 -2.45 -16.24
C ILE A 48 4.90 -1.37 -15.28
N VAL A 49 3.64 -0.93 -15.41
CA VAL A 49 3.06 0.13 -14.58
C VAL A 49 2.95 -0.30 -13.11
N PRO A 50 2.27 -1.40 -12.74
CA PRO A 50 2.21 -1.84 -11.35
C PRO A 50 3.59 -2.23 -10.79
N LEU A 51 4.53 -2.71 -11.62
CA LEU A 51 5.90 -3.01 -11.17
C LEU A 51 6.67 -1.73 -10.79
N LEU A 52 6.62 -0.69 -11.63
CA LEU A 52 7.23 0.60 -11.34
C LEU A 52 6.60 1.25 -10.10
N TYR A 53 5.27 1.18 -10.00
CA TYR A 53 4.55 1.70 -8.83
C TYR A 53 4.90 0.95 -7.55
N PHE A 54 5.06 -0.38 -7.60
CA PHE A 54 5.55 -1.16 -6.46
C PHE A 54 6.94 -0.70 -6.02
N GLY A 55 7.87 -0.49 -6.97
CA GLY A 55 9.20 0.03 -6.65
C GLY A 55 9.15 1.42 -5.98
N TYR A 56 8.30 2.30 -6.49
CA TYR A 56 8.06 3.62 -5.90
C TYR A 56 7.45 3.51 -4.48
N ASP A 57 6.42 2.70 -4.31
CA ASP A 57 5.76 2.46 -3.02
C ASP A 57 6.78 1.93 -2.00
N MET A 58 7.60 0.92 -2.35
CA MET A 58 8.65 0.42 -1.47
C MET A 58 9.66 1.49 -1.05
N PHE A 59 10.00 2.41 -1.95
CA PHE A 59 10.87 3.55 -1.63
C PHE A 59 10.21 4.54 -0.67
N VAL A 60 8.94 4.87 -0.89
CA VAL A 60 8.16 5.74 0.02
C VAL A 60 7.99 5.08 1.39
N GLN A 61 7.64 3.80 1.44
CA GLN A 61 7.54 3.03 2.69
C GLN A 61 8.87 3.01 3.44
N ARG A 62 10.00 2.84 2.74
CA ARG A 62 11.32 2.89 3.38
C ARG A 62 11.59 4.25 4.04
N LYS A 63 11.28 5.37 3.36
CA LYS A 63 11.39 6.71 3.95
C LYS A 63 10.47 6.88 5.15
N ARG A 64 9.23 6.40 5.05
CA ARG A 64 8.26 6.39 6.15
C ARG A 64 8.82 5.69 7.38
N PHE A 65 9.34 4.48 7.23
CA PHE A 65 9.85 3.73 8.38
C PHE A 65 11.18 4.25 8.92
N ALA A 66 12.00 4.92 8.10
CA ALA A 66 13.15 5.67 8.60
C ALA A 66 12.72 6.80 9.55
N LEU A 67 11.68 7.56 9.18
CA LEU A 67 11.13 8.60 10.05
C LEU A 67 10.48 8.00 11.31
N VAL A 68 9.73 6.90 11.19
CA VAL A 68 9.17 6.21 12.36
C VAL A 68 10.25 5.71 13.32
N ALA A 69 11.44 5.33 12.81
CA ALA A 69 12.57 4.92 13.64
C ALA A 69 13.07 6.05 14.54
N GLU A 70 12.97 7.32 14.12
CA GLU A 70 13.38 8.49 14.91
C GLU A 70 12.48 8.70 16.14
N TYR A 71 11.24 8.21 16.09
CA TYR A 71 10.25 8.40 17.16
C TYR A 71 9.94 7.13 17.95
N THR A 72 10.44 5.97 17.52
CA THR A 72 10.20 4.67 18.15
C THR A 72 11.54 3.99 18.48
N SER A 73 11.79 2.81 17.93
CA SER A 73 13.09 2.15 17.95
C SER A 73 13.42 1.63 16.55
N GLU A 74 14.70 1.65 16.17
CA GLU A 74 15.14 1.14 14.86
C GLU A 74 14.71 -0.31 14.61
N THR A 75 14.67 -1.14 15.66
CA THR A 75 14.25 -2.54 15.60
C THR A 75 12.76 -2.68 15.31
N SER A 76 11.90 -1.91 15.98
CA SER A 76 10.46 -1.90 15.69
C SER A 76 10.17 -1.36 14.29
N ALA A 77 10.80 -0.24 13.90
CA ALA A 77 10.63 0.35 12.59
C ALA A 77 11.08 -0.60 11.46
N ARG A 78 12.20 -1.32 11.63
CA ARG A 78 12.66 -2.32 10.67
C ARG A 78 11.69 -3.50 10.56
N ARG A 79 11.15 -3.99 11.68
CA ARG A 79 10.15 -5.07 11.67
C ARG A 79 8.86 -4.62 10.98
N LEU A 80 8.38 -3.42 11.26
CA LEU A 80 7.20 -2.85 10.61
C LEU A 80 7.41 -2.69 9.10
N TYR A 81 8.61 -2.25 8.68
CA TYR A 81 8.97 -2.18 7.27
C TYR A 81 8.94 -3.55 6.61
N HIS A 82 9.55 -4.58 7.20
CA HIS A 82 9.52 -5.93 6.64
C HIS A 82 8.09 -6.49 6.50
N VAL A 83 7.22 -6.25 7.48
CA VAL A 83 5.82 -6.65 7.39
C VAL A 83 5.11 -5.91 6.25
N HIS A 84 5.34 -4.60 6.11
CA HIS A 84 4.78 -3.83 4.99
C HIS A 84 5.27 -4.33 3.63
N VAL A 85 6.57 -4.62 3.50
CA VAL A 85 7.14 -5.19 2.27
C VAL A 85 6.49 -6.54 1.95
N LEU A 86 6.36 -7.43 2.95
CA LEU A 86 5.76 -8.75 2.76
C LEU A 86 4.29 -8.64 2.31
N ILE A 87 3.50 -7.80 2.98
CA ILE A 87 2.11 -7.55 2.60
C ILE A 87 2.02 -6.90 1.22
N GLY A 88 2.91 -5.97 0.90
CA GLY A 88 3.04 -5.40 -0.44
C GLY A 88 3.27 -6.48 -1.50
N ILE A 89 4.26 -7.35 -1.30
CA ILE A 89 4.52 -8.47 -2.23
C ILE A 89 3.26 -9.32 -2.45
N LEU A 90 2.50 -9.61 -1.40
CA LEU A 90 1.25 -10.36 -1.52
C LEU A 90 0.19 -9.60 -2.32
N GLN A 91 -0.02 -8.32 -2.02
CA GLN A 91 -1.04 -7.49 -2.70
C GLN A 91 -0.72 -7.29 -4.18
N TYR A 92 0.52 -6.89 -4.49
CA TYR A 92 0.96 -6.69 -5.87
C TYR A 92 1.11 -8.01 -6.62
N GLY A 93 1.46 -9.11 -5.93
CA GLY A 93 1.46 -10.45 -6.48
C GLY A 93 0.06 -10.92 -6.88
N ALA A 94 -0.96 -10.64 -6.05
CA ALA A 94 -2.36 -10.92 -6.39
C ALA A 94 -2.82 -10.11 -7.61
N LEU A 95 -2.45 -8.82 -7.69
CA LEU A 95 -2.73 -7.99 -8.86
C LEU A 95 -2.02 -8.52 -10.11
N ALA A 96 -0.73 -8.86 -10.02
CA ALA A 96 0.02 -9.44 -11.13
C ALA A 96 -0.56 -10.78 -11.60
N GLY A 97 -0.96 -11.64 -10.66
CA GLY A 97 -1.65 -12.89 -10.96
C GLY A 97 -2.97 -12.66 -11.69
N LEU A 98 -3.75 -11.65 -11.29
CA LEU A 98 -4.97 -11.25 -11.98
C LEU A 98 -4.67 -10.73 -13.40
N ILE A 99 -3.62 -9.92 -13.57
CA ILE A 99 -3.21 -9.38 -14.88
C ILE A 99 -2.84 -10.54 -15.81
N VAL A 100 -1.99 -11.47 -15.35
CA VAL A 100 -1.57 -12.65 -16.12
C VAL A 100 -2.77 -13.53 -16.47
N TRP A 101 -3.68 -13.76 -15.53
CA TRP A 101 -4.93 -14.47 -15.80
C TRP A 101 -5.78 -13.74 -16.83
N ALA A 102 -5.83 -12.41 -16.82
CA ALA A 102 -6.68 -11.64 -17.72
C ALA A 102 -6.10 -11.39 -19.13
N VAL A 103 -4.88 -11.85 -19.46
CA VAL A 103 -4.17 -11.51 -20.71
C VAL A 103 -4.99 -11.76 -21.98
N ASP A 104 -5.64 -12.92 -22.08
CA ASP A 104 -6.43 -13.32 -23.25
C ASP A 104 -7.94 -13.09 -23.05
N ARG A 105 -8.32 -12.33 -22.02
CA ARG A 105 -9.72 -12.11 -21.62
C ARG A 105 -10.11 -10.64 -21.84
N PRO A 106 -11.41 -10.36 -22.07
CA PRO A 106 -11.87 -8.99 -22.15
C PRO A 106 -11.61 -8.24 -20.83
N ASN A 107 -11.40 -6.93 -20.90
CA ASN A 107 -11.15 -6.08 -19.73
C ASN A 107 -12.24 -6.20 -18.65
N THR A 108 -13.48 -6.52 -19.04
CA THR A 108 -14.56 -6.79 -18.09
C THR A 108 -14.22 -7.94 -17.14
N SER A 109 -13.55 -8.99 -17.61
CA SER A 109 -13.08 -10.10 -16.77
C SER A 109 -12.00 -9.65 -15.78
N PHE A 110 -11.09 -8.77 -16.21
CA PHE A 110 -10.12 -8.15 -15.32
C PHE A 110 -10.81 -7.34 -14.22
N LEU A 111 -11.77 -6.47 -14.58
CA LEU A 111 -12.52 -5.66 -13.62
C LEU A 111 -13.32 -6.51 -12.64
N ILE A 112 -13.96 -7.59 -13.10
CA ILE A 112 -14.68 -8.54 -12.23
C ILE A 112 -13.70 -9.20 -11.26
N GLY A 113 -12.56 -9.70 -11.74
CA GLY A 113 -11.55 -10.31 -10.87
C GLY A 113 -10.94 -9.31 -9.88
N LEU A 114 -10.80 -8.05 -10.28
CA LEU A 114 -10.35 -6.97 -9.41
C LEU A 114 -11.33 -6.78 -8.24
N VAL A 115 -12.62 -6.69 -8.54
CA VAL A 115 -13.68 -6.44 -7.55
C VAL A 115 -13.93 -7.65 -6.64
N ILE A 116 -13.89 -8.87 -7.18
CA ILE A 116 -14.24 -10.09 -6.44
C ILE A 116 -13.04 -10.66 -5.67
N VAL A 117 -11.82 -10.50 -6.20
CA VAL A 117 -10.63 -11.16 -5.64
C VAL A 117 -9.66 -10.14 -5.05
N VAL A 118 -9.15 -9.22 -5.87
CA VAL A 118 -8.03 -8.36 -5.47
C VAL A 118 -8.44 -7.34 -4.39
N ILE A 119 -9.60 -6.69 -4.54
CA ILE A 119 -10.09 -5.70 -3.56
C ILE A 119 -10.40 -6.34 -2.20
N PRO A 120 -11.14 -7.46 -2.11
CA PRO A 120 -11.34 -8.15 -0.84
C PRO A 120 -10.04 -8.65 -0.21
N PHE A 121 -9.14 -9.20 -1.04
CA PHE A 121 -7.81 -9.64 -0.58
C PHE A 121 -6.99 -8.47 -0.02
N TYR A 122 -7.04 -7.30 -0.66
CA TYR A 122 -6.41 -6.08 -0.17
C TYR A 122 -6.95 -5.69 1.22
N TRP A 123 -8.26 -5.79 1.43
CA TRP A 123 -8.89 -5.54 2.73
C TRP A 123 -8.41 -6.50 3.82
N ILE A 124 -8.29 -7.79 3.51
CA ILE A 124 -7.75 -8.80 4.42
C ILE A 124 -6.29 -8.47 4.75
N CYS A 125 -5.47 -8.17 3.74
CA CYS A 125 -4.08 -7.76 3.90
C CYS A 125 -3.95 -6.53 4.81
N ARG A 126 -4.80 -5.51 4.60
CA ARG A 126 -4.84 -4.31 5.44
C ARG A 126 -5.15 -4.64 6.90
N LYS A 127 -6.14 -5.51 7.14
CA LYS A 127 -6.52 -5.93 8.50
C LYS A 127 -5.39 -6.71 9.19
N THR A 128 -4.77 -7.62 8.47
CA THR A 128 -3.59 -8.36 8.95
C THR A 128 -2.44 -7.42 9.27
N LEU A 129 -2.18 -6.45 8.40
CA LEU A 129 -1.14 -5.44 8.58
C LEU A 129 -1.40 -4.59 9.83
N GLU A 130 -2.63 -4.10 10.02
CA GLU A 130 -3.03 -3.37 11.22
C GLU A 130 -2.80 -4.21 12.49
N PHE A 131 -3.24 -5.48 12.48
CA PHE A 131 -3.12 -6.38 13.62
C PHE A 131 -1.66 -6.71 13.98
N VAL A 132 -0.85 -7.07 12.99
CA VAL A 132 0.56 -7.42 13.20
C VAL A 132 1.37 -6.20 13.60
N SER A 133 1.09 -5.04 12.99
CA SER A 133 1.80 -3.79 13.32
C SER A 133 1.57 -3.39 14.78
N ARG A 134 0.33 -3.48 15.29
CA ARG A 134 0.02 -3.23 16.71
C ARG A 134 0.67 -4.22 17.68
N LYS A 135 0.93 -5.46 17.25
CA LYS A 135 1.69 -6.43 18.04
C LYS A 135 3.19 -6.11 18.10
N ILE A 136 3.74 -5.52 17.04
CA ILE A 136 5.16 -5.13 16.97
C ILE A 136 5.39 -3.83 17.72
N ASP A 137 4.46 -2.89 17.59
CA ASP A 137 4.49 -1.59 18.25
C ASP A 137 3.10 -1.26 18.79
N PRO A 138 2.89 -1.34 20.11
CA PRO A 138 1.62 -0.99 20.75
C PRO A 138 1.23 0.49 20.57
N THR A 139 2.20 1.35 20.25
CA THR A 139 1.99 2.78 19.95
C THR A 139 1.72 3.02 18.46
N TYR A 140 1.63 1.96 17.65
CA TYR A 140 1.27 2.04 16.24
C TYR A 140 -0.14 2.62 16.08
N VAL A 141 -0.19 3.88 15.63
CA VAL A 141 -1.44 4.55 15.30
C VAL A 141 -1.84 4.20 13.87
N THR A 142 -3.05 3.68 13.71
CA THR A 142 -3.61 3.41 12.38
C THR A 142 -4.19 4.68 11.77
N GLU A 143 -4.24 4.75 10.43
CA GLU A 143 -4.93 5.81 9.67
C GLU A 143 -6.34 6.15 10.21
N LYS A 144 -7.10 5.12 10.59
CA LYS A 144 -8.46 5.29 11.10
C LYS A 144 -8.50 6.02 12.43
N GLU A 145 -7.52 5.78 13.29
CA GLU A 145 -7.43 6.42 14.61
C GLU A 145 -6.95 7.86 14.50
N ILE A 146 -6.14 8.19 13.47
CA ILE A 146 -5.73 9.57 13.19
C ILE A 146 -6.94 10.42 12.76
N HIS A 147 -7.79 9.90 11.88
CA HIS A 147 -9.00 10.61 11.44
C HIS A 147 -10.10 10.69 12.50
N GLN A 148 -10.20 9.73 13.43
CA GLN A 148 -11.22 9.73 14.50
C GLN A 148 -10.85 10.56 15.74
N ALA A 149 -9.57 10.90 15.92
CA ALA A 149 -9.11 11.75 17.03
C ALA A 149 -9.36 13.25 16.79
N ARG A 150 -10.20 13.60 15.82
CA ARG A 150 -10.57 14.94 15.40
C ARG A 150 -12.09 15.08 15.41
#